data_AF-A0A6P0K3Z8-F1
#
_entry.id   AF-A0A6P0K3Z8-F1
#
_cell.length_a   1.000
_cell.length_b   1.000
_cell.length_c   1.000
_cell.angle_alpha   90.00
_cell.angle_beta   90.00
_cell.angle_gamma   90.00
#
_symmetry.space_group_name_H-M   'P 1'
#
loop_
_entity.id
_entity.type
_entity.pdbx_description
1 polymer ?
#
loop_
_entity_poly.entity_id
_entity_poly.type
_entity_poly.pdbx_seq_one_letter_code
_entity_poly.pdbx_strand_id
1 'polypeptide(L)'
;MHAGVDREIPNWQDIAGTCLLVTTWLYANISSIAWLVSSFRHASSLNLMVAGILVAVVLWQLVGVGADGSNSGNLLLSVTPKLRTYPLLLMLGSTVLTIALRWLVDIPQLNVLLFALGSYGLCGLFLAPELWRKGIPVAGLFAFILPFSAQFGSGLGFPLRVLTAQAVEHLLAAWQVSAISSHDIIVLENGIAHVDLPCSGLKSLWTGTLFLLAATWLEARSLGVRWLMVWATSLLLFVWVNMLRVLLLVIITHVWKQPQIAQILHVPLGLIGFIGACALSWLLLQKVPKGVREDESRGKRSFIIADKKLPLLPNSKSQAQNLKLAWILPVVITLALVAQLKPSQINTSAIATINLPQQMVSEPIPLTKAEQSLFDNPTHPIAQKWRFELGELSGSMLVVTTTTWHAHHPPELCFVGNGLKVDGMERKQLTPEVMARWLSLQDGKLSATYWFQSTQQTTDSFLSRIWDYVIHRDKNWVMVSALFDSYHYPENSEIKAFATTIYEAIDNSLKRT
;
A
#
# COMPACT_ATOMS: atom_id res chain seq x y z
N MET A 1 1.84 22.81 57.97
CA MET A 1 2.00 21.36 57.69
C MET A 1 2.18 21.19 56.19
N HIS A 2 3.43 21.16 55.73
CA HIS A 2 3.77 20.81 54.35
C HIS A 2 3.69 19.29 54.21
N ALA A 3 2.65 18.78 53.54
CA ALA A 3 2.65 17.41 53.05
C ALA A 3 3.68 17.34 51.92
N GLY A 4 4.84 16.76 52.20
CA GLY A 4 5.85 16.44 51.20
C GLY A 4 5.22 15.52 50.16
N VAL A 5 5.24 15.96 48.91
CA VAL A 5 4.94 15.11 47.76
C VAL A 5 6.15 14.20 47.59
N ASP A 6 6.11 13.03 48.21
CA ASP A 6 7.09 11.97 47.97
C ASP A 6 6.98 11.57 46.49
N ARG A 7 7.89 12.08 45.66
CA ARG A 7 8.10 11.57 44.32
C ARG A 7 8.74 10.19 44.48
N GLU A 8 7.94 9.13 44.38
CA GLU A 8 8.45 7.77 44.29
C GLU A 8 9.48 7.70 43.16
N ILE A 9 10.75 7.53 43.54
CA ILE A 9 11.84 7.35 42.57
C ILE A 9 11.60 6.00 41.90
N PRO A 10 11.49 5.93 40.56
CA PRO A 10 11.25 4.67 39.87
C PRO A 10 12.38 3.68 40.18
N ASN A 11 12.00 2.44 40.51
CA ASN A 11 12.94 1.37 40.82
C ASN A 11 13.82 1.09 39.58
N TRP A 12 15.12 0.83 39.79
CA TRP A 12 16.07 0.54 38.72
C TRP A 12 15.60 -0.61 37.81
N GLN A 13 14.91 -1.59 38.39
CA GLN A 13 14.32 -2.71 37.66
C GLN A 13 13.24 -2.26 36.65
N ASP A 14 12.45 -1.25 36.99
CA ASP A 14 11.40 -0.73 36.11
C ASP A 14 11.97 0.08 34.95
N ILE A 15 13.05 0.84 35.22
CA ILE A 15 13.78 1.57 34.19
C ILE A 15 14.42 0.58 33.22
N ALA A 16 15.13 -0.44 33.73
CA ALA A 16 15.75 -1.47 32.91
C ALA A 16 14.73 -2.23 32.06
N GLY A 17 13.60 -2.63 32.65
CA GLY A 17 12.51 -3.31 31.92
C GLY A 17 11.89 -2.44 30.83
N THR A 18 11.72 -1.14 31.09
CA THR A 18 11.20 -0.17 30.12
C THR A 18 12.18 0.02 28.96
N CYS A 19 13.47 0.22 29.26
CA CYS A 19 14.51 0.32 28.24
C CYS A 19 14.54 -0.93 27.36
N LEU A 20 14.50 -2.13 27.97
CA LEU A 20 14.52 -3.39 27.23
C LEU A 20 13.27 -3.57 26.35
N LEU A 21 12.08 -3.19 26.83
CA LEU A 21 10.85 -3.24 26.04
C LEU A 21 10.95 -2.33 24.79
N VAL A 22 11.39 -1.08 24.98
CA VAL A 22 11.51 -0.10 23.90
C VAL A 22 12.59 -0.51 22.89
N THR A 23 13.76 -0.97 23.34
CA THR A 23 14.82 -1.43 22.44
C THR A 23 14.40 -2.67 21.67
N THR A 24 13.71 -3.62 22.31
CA THR A 24 13.18 -4.81 21.64
C THR A 24 12.12 -4.45 20.59
N TRP A 25 11.24 -3.48 20.89
CA TRP A 25 10.27 -2.96 19.92
C TRP A 25 10.93 -2.35 18.69
N LEU A 26 11.95 -1.50 18.90
CA LEU A 26 12.70 -0.88 17.81
C LEU A 26 13.45 -1.92 16.99
N TYR A 27 14.06 -2.90 17.65
CA TYR A 27 14.74 -4.01 16.99
C TYR A 27 13.78 -4.83 16.12
N ALA A 28 12.61 -5.21 16.66
CA ALA A 28 11.57 -5.93 15.92
C ALA A 28 11.13 -5.24 14.62
N ASN A 29 11.19 -3.90 14.59
CA ASN A 29 10.72 -3.08 13.47
C ASN A 29 11.85 -2.39 12.69
N ILE A 30 13.10 -2.85 12.85
CA ILE A 30 14.28 -2.21 12.24
C ILE A 30 14.17 -2.09 10.71
N SER A 31 13.55 -3.07 10.04
CA SER A 31 13.30 -3.02 8.59
C SER A 31 12.35 -1.90 8.19
N SER A 32 11.27 -1.70 8.96
CA SER A 32 10.31 -0.62 8.72
C SER A 32 10.95 0.75 8.94
N ILE A 33 11.81 0.86 9.96
CA ILE A 33 12.57 2.10 10.24
C ILE A 33 13.57 2.37 9.11
N ALA A 34 14.34 1.37 8.69
CA ALA A 34 15.31 1.51 7.59
C ALA A 34 14.63 1.94 6.29
N TRP A 35 13.50 1.30 5.94
CA TRP A 35 12.70 1.69 4.79
C TRP A 35 12.22 3.14 4.92
N LEU A 36 11.66 3.52 6.07
CA LEU A 36 11.16 4.87 6.31
C LEU A 36 12.25 5.94 6.14
N VAL A 37 13.44 5.69 6.70
CA VAL A 37 14.60 6.59 6.56
C VAL A 37 15.01 6.71 5.09
N SER A 38 15.04 5.60 4.36
CA SER A 38 15.36 5.61 2.92
C SER A 38 14.30 6.36 2.10
N SER A 39 13.03 6.20 2.45
CA SER A 39 11.89 6.86 1.80
C SER A 39 11.91 8.37 1.99
N PHE A 40 12.28 8.85 3.18
CA PHE A 40 12.41 10.29 3.43
C PHE A 40 13.52 10.95 2.61
N ARG A 41 14.58 10.22 2.23
CA ARG A 41 15.62 10.75 1.34
C ARG A 41 15.11 11.06 -0.07
N HIS A 42 14.04 10.38 -0.49
CA HIS A 42 13.45 10.53 -1.82
C HIS A 42 12.10 11.28 -1.78
N ALA A 43 11.66 11.74 -0.62
CA ALA A 43 10.40 12.45 -0.47
C ALA A 43 10.50 13.89 -0.97
N SER A 44 9.41 14.39 -1.58
CA SER A 44 9.34 15.80 -1.97
C SER A 44 9.35 16.73 -0.74
N SER A 45 9.84 17.96 -0.92
CA SER A 45 9.88 18.99 0.12
C SER A 45 8.51 19.27 0.74
N LEU A 46 7.45 19.21 -0.07
CA LEU A 46 6.07 19.40 0.38
C LEU A 46 5.63 18.30 1.34
N ASN A 47 5.96 17.03 1.04
CA ASN A 47 5.62 15.91 1.91
C ASN A 47 6.37 15.98 3.24
N LEU A 48 7.63 16.41 3.22
CA LEU A 48 8.42 16.67 4.43
C LEU A 48 7.81 17.79 5.27
N MET A 49 7.33 18.87 4.63
CA MET A 49 6.67 19.97 5.32
C MET A 49 5.37 19.52 6.01
N VAL A 50 4.52 18.75 5.31
CA VAL A 50 3.27 18.22 5.88
C VAL A 50 3.56 17.28 7.05
N ALA A 51 4.54 16.38 6.91
CA ALA A 51 4.97 15.51 8.00
C ALA A 51 5.48 16.32 9.21
N GLY A 52 6.29 17.36 8.96
CA GLY A 52 6.78 18.27 10.00
C GLY A 52 5.66 19.00 10.74
N ILE A 53 4.65 19.51 10.02
CA ILE A 53 3.47 20.16 10.62
C ILE A 53 2.70 19.17 11.50
N LEU A 54 2.48 17.94 11.02
CA LEU A 54 1.79 16.92 11.81
C LEU A 54 2.54 16.56 13.09
N VAL A 55 3.86 16.38 13.00
CA VAL A 55 4.71 16.14 14.18
C VAL A 55 4.61 17.33 15.14
N ALA A 56 4.68 18.56 14.64
CA ALA A 56 4.55 19.76 15.47
C ALA A 56 3.17 19.83 16.15
N VAL A 57 2.07 19.50 15.46
CA VAL A 57 0.72 19.44 16.04
C VAL A 57 0.62 18.36 17.11
N VAL A 58 1.20 17.18 16.89
CA VAL A 58 1.21 16.11 17.91
C VAL A 58 2.01 16.55 19.13
N LEU A 59 3.20 17.11 18.94
CA LEU A 59 4.04 17.63 20.03
C LEU A 59 3.34 18.77 20.76
N TRP A 60 2.69 19.69 20.03
CA TRP A 60 1.89 20.75 20.62
C TRP A 60 0.72 20.20 21.42
N GLN A 61 0.03 19.16 20.97
CA GLN A 61 -1.04 18.53 21.76
C GLN A 61 -0.50 17.84 23.02
N LEU A 62 0.67 17.22 22.93
CA LEU A 62 1.32 16.58 24.08
C LEU A 62 1.79 17.61 25.12
N VAL A 63 2.26 18.79 24.68
CA VAL A 63 2.77 19.87 25.54
C VAL A 63 1.66 20.83 26.00
N GLY A 64 0.78 21.24 25.09
CA GLY A 64 -0.28 22.23 25.28
C GLY A 64 -1.45 21.75 26.13
N VAL A 65 -1.69 20.44 26.21
CA VAL A 65 -2.58 19.86 27.24
C VAL A 65 -2.03 20.08 28.66
N GLY A 66 -0.75 20.41 28.81
CA GLY A 66 -0.15 20.85 30.07
C GLY A 66 -0.24 22.36 30.35
N ALA A 67 -0.71 23.17 29.39
CA ALA A 67 -0.72 24.64 29.50
C ALA A 67 -2.08 25.22 29.94
N ASP A 68 -3.16 24.43 29.95
CA ASP A 68 -4.46 24.84 30.49
C ASP A 68 -4.38 24.82 32.03
N GLY A 69 -3.98 25.95 32.59
CA GLY A 69 -3.40 26.16 33.92
C GLY A 69 -4.27 25.89 35.16
N SER A 70 -5.10 24.85 35.16
CA SER A 70 -5.93 24.46 36.31
C SER A 70 -5.49 23.16 37.01
N ASN A 71 -4.51 22.42 36.48
CA ASN A 71 -3.99 21.21 37.14
C ASN A 71 -2.53 20.92 36.76
N SER A 72 -1.67 21.90 36.98
CA SER A 72 -0.21 21.75 36.91
C SER A 72 0.25 20.80 38.02
N GLY A 73 0.62 19.56 37.69
CA GLY A 73 1.18 18.68 38.72
C GLY A 73 1.68 17.30 38.31
N ASN A 74 1.18 16.67 37.25
CA ASN A 74 1.70 15.37 36.83
C ASN A 74 1.84 15.31 35.32
N LEU A 75 3.08 15.33 34.84
CA LEU A 75 3.42 14.81 33.52
C LEU A 75 2.73 13.43 33.38
N LEU A 76 1.76 13.34 32.47
CA LEU A 76 0.89 12.18 32.26
C LEU A 76 1.61 10.95 31.67
N LEU A 77 2.95 11.01 31.56
CA LEU A 77 3.82 9.88 31.24
C LEU A 77 4.25 9.20 32.53
N SER A 78 3.77 7.98 32.74
CA SER A 78 4.35 7.09 33.73
C SER A 78 5.68 6.53 33.18
N VAL A 79 6.73 6.53 33.99
CA VAL A 79 8.01 5.85 33.63
C VAL A 79 7.80 4.34 33.59
N THR A 80 6.87 3.82 34.41
CA THR A 80 6.53 2.40 34.46
C THR A 80 5.40 2.07 33.48
N PRO A 81 5.56 1.05 32.61
CA PRO A 81 4.53 0.65 31.67
C PRO A 81 3.33 0.05 32.41
N LYS A 82 2.14 0.63 32.21
CA LYS A 82 0.90 0.11 32.75
C LYS A 82 0.24 -0.81 31.73
N LEU A 83 0.13 -2.09 32.08
CA LEU A 83 -0.47 -3.10 31.21
C LEU A 83 -1.96 -2.86 31.05
N ARG A 84 -2.32 -2.35 29.88
CA ARG A 84 -3.71 -2.11 29.48
C ARG A 84 -4.00 -2.90 28.23
N THR A 85 -5.19 -3.50 28.19
CA THR A 85 -5.59 -4.43 27.12
C THR A 85 -5.55 -3.80 25.75
N TYR A 86 -6.14 -2.61 25.56
CA TYR A 86 -6.24 -1.99 24.22
C TYR A 86 -4.88 -1.54 23.66
N PRO A 87 -4.02 -0.81 24.40
CA PRO A 87 -2.68 -0.49 23.91
C PRO A 87 -1.82 -1.72 23.64
N LEU A 88 -1.89 -2.73 24.50
CA LEU A 88 -1.15 -3.99 24.33
C LEU A 88 -1.62 -4.76 23.10
N LEU A 89 -2.93 -4.86 22.89
CA LEU A 89 -3.52 -5.51 21.71
C LEU A 89 -3.14 -4.77 20.43
N LEU A 90 -3.13 -3.43 20.45
CA LEU A 90 -2.67 -2.65 19.30
C LEU A 90 -1.19 -2.88 19.01
N MET A 91 -0.33 -2.88 20.04
CA MET A 91 1.11 -3.12 19.91
C MET A 91 1.41 -4.53 19.38
N LEU A 92 0.96 -5.57 20.10
CA LEU A 92 1.22 -6.96 19.74
C LEU A 92 0.50 -7.36 18.45
N GLY A 93 -0.76 -6.94 18.28
CA GLY A 93 -1.54 -7.21 17.08
C GLY A 93 -0.90 -6.60 15.83
N SER A 94 -0.34 -5.39 15.93
CA SER A 94 0.40 -4.78 14.83
C SER A 94 1.67 -5.56 14.51
N THR A 95 2.42 -6.04 15.51
CA THR A 95 3.62 -6.87 15.28
C THR A 95 3.27 -8.20 14.61
N VAL A 96 2.28 -8.92 15.13
CA VAL A 96 1.83 -10.19 14.56
C VAL A 96 1.35 -10.00 13.13
N LEU A 97 0.60 -8.92 12.87
CA LEU A 97 0.12 -8.61 11.53
C LEU A 97 1.26 -8.18 10.60
N THR A 98 2.26 -7.44 11.07
CA THR A 98 3.47 -7.11 10.31
C THR A 98 4.23 -8.38 9.93
N ILE A 99 4.41 -9.31 10.86
CA ILE A 99 5.03 -10.61 10.56
C ILE A 99 4.20 -11.35 9.51
N ALA A 100 2.89 -11.50 9.73
CA ALA A 100 2.01 -12.18 8.78
C ALA A 100 2.04 -11.54 7.38
N LEU A 101 1.95 -10.20 7.28
CA LEU A 101 1.97 -9.49 6.00
C LEU A 101 3.33 -9.55 5.31
N ARG A 102 4.44 -9.53 6.07
CA ARG A 102 5.78 -9.77 5.51
C ARG A 102 5.90 -11.18 4.92
N TRP A 103 5.30 -12.16 5.59
CA TRP A 103 5.26 -13.56 5.14
C TRP A 103 4.22 -13.83 4.04
N LEU A 104 3.22 -12.96 3.84
CA LEU A 104 2.20 -13.12 2.80
C LEU A 104 2.51 -12.25 1.57
N VAL A 105 2.60 -10.93 1.72
CA VAL A 105 2.56 -9.97 0.61
C VAL A 105 3.86 -9.16 0.44
N ASP A 106 4.63 -8.99 1.53
CA ASP A 106 5.87 -8.22 1.60
C ASP A 106 5.74 -6.80 1.00
N ILE A 107 4.80 -6.01 1.55
CA ILE A 107 4.59 -4.60 1.18
C ILE A 107 5.18 -3.70 2.27
N PRO A 108 6.31 -3.01 2.01
CA PRO A 108 6.96 -2.14 3.01
C PRO A 108 6.04 -1.06 3.58
N GLN A 109 5.17 -0.48 2.76
CA GLN A 109 4.22 0.58 3.16
C GLN A 109 3.26 0.09 4.25
N LEU A 110 2.76 -1.14 4.14
CA LEU A 110 1.87 -1.73 5.15
C LEU A 110 2.63 -2.02 6.46
N ASN A 111 3.86 -2.51 6.36
CA ASN A 111 4.71 -2.77 7.53
C ASN A 111 5.02 -1.48 8.31
N VAL A 112 5.21 -0.36 7.61
CA VAL A 112 5.44 0.97 8.21
C VAL A 112 4.15 1.53 8.84
N LEU A 113 3.00 1.35 8.18
CA LEU A 113 1.70 1.72 8.74
C LEU A 113 1.45 0.99 10.07
N LEU A 114 1.68 -0.33 10.09
CA LEU A 114 1.54 -1.15 11.30
C LEU A 114 2.59 -0.83 12.35
N PHE A 115 3.83 -0.51 11.95
CA PHE A 115 4.83 0.00 12.86
C PHE A 115 4.40 1.30 13.55
N ALA A 116 3.81 2.25 12.80
CA ALA A 116 3.32 3.51 13.36
C ALA A 116 2.15 3.29 14.34
N LEU A 117 1.17 2.44 13.97
CA LEU A 117 0.06 2.08 14.86
C LEU A 117 0.54 1.30 16.09
N GLY A 118 1.46 0.37 15.92
CA GLY A 118 2.04 -0.41 17.01
C GLY A 118 2.86 0.45 17.97
N SER A 119 3.62 1.42 17.44
CA SER A 119 4.36 2.40 18.26
C SER A 119 3.40 3.29 19.05
N TYR A 120 2.25 3.65 18.47
CA TYR A 120 1.19 4.31 19.21
C TYR A 120 0.56 3.43 20.30
N GLY A 121 0.44 2.13 20.06
CA GLY A 121 0.09 1.13 21.07
C GLY A 121 1.09 1.07 22.22
N LEU A 122 2.40 1.05 21.91
CA LEU A 122 3.48 1.11 22.89
C LEU A 122 3.39 2.39 23.75
N CYS A 123 3.20 3.56 23.12
CA CYS A 123 2.99 4.83 23.84
C CYS A 123 1.79 4.76 24.81
N GLY A 124 0.73 4.03 24.46
CA GLY A 124 -0.45 3.85 25.32
C GLY A 124 -0.21 3.08 26.62
N LEU A 125 0.92 2.38 26.75
CA LEU A 125 1.36 1.77 28.01
C LEU A 125 1.87 2.82 29.01
N PHE A 126 2.35 3.97 28.52
CA PHE A 126 2.94 5.04 29.34
C PHE A 126 1.97 6.22 29.55
N LEU A 127 1.07 6.47 28.60
CA LEU A 127 0.11 7.57 28.64
C LEU A 127 -1.10 7.29 29.54
N ALA A 128 -1.87 8.32 29.91
CA ALA A 128 -3.19 8.13 30.52
C ALA A 128 -4.21 7.57 29.49
N PRO A 129 -5.23 6.78 29.91
CA PRO A 129 -6.16 6.14 28.98
C PRO A 129 -6.97 7.13 28.15
N GLU A 130 -7.32 8.27 28.75
CA GLU A 130 -8.10 9.33 28.11
C GLU A 130 -7.32 10.00 26.98
N LEU A 131 -6.04 10.34 27.24
CA LEU A 131 -5.14 10.89 26.22
C LEU A 131 -4.90 9.90 25.09
N TRP A 132 -4.66 8.64 25.43
CA TRP A 132 -4.45 7.59 24.44
C TRP A 132 -5.70 7.32 23.59
N ARG A 133 -6.91 7.46 24.14
CA ARG A 133 -8.13 7.32 23.32
C ARG A 133 -8.37 8.52 22.41
N LYS A 134 -8.09 9.73 22.91
CA LYS A 134 -8.25 10.98 22.14
C LYS A 134 -7.28 11.08 20.96
N GLY A 135 -6.08 10.50 21.09
CA GLY A 135 -5.06 10.55 20.03
C GLY A 135 -5.21 9.48 18.94
N ILE A 136 -6.14 8.52 19.04
CA ILE A 136 -6.27 7.45 18.03
C ILE A 136 -6.51 8.01 16.61
N PRO A 137 -7.43 8.98 16.38
CA PRO A 137 -7.61 9.54 15.04
C PRO A 137 -6.34 10.19 14.48
N VAL A 138 -5.58 10.88 15.33
CA VAL A 138 -4.33 11.55 14.97
C VAL A 138 -3.22 10.53 14.66
N ALA A 139 -3.10 9.49 15.47
CA ALA A 139 -2.19 8.37 15.22
C ALA A 139 -2.54 7.64 13.92
N GLY A 140 -3.84 7.45 13.65
CA GLY A 140 -4.34 6.91 12.39
C GLY A 140 -3.96 7.80 11.20
N LEU A 141 -4.20 9.11 11.27
CA LEU A 141 -3.79 10.06 10.23
C LEU A 141 -2.29 9.98 9.95
N PHE A 142 -1.46 9.97 11.00
CA PHE A 142 -0.01 9.89 10.88
C PHE A 142 0.44 8.55 10.28
N ALA A 143 -0.09 7.44 10.79
CA ALA A 143 0.22 6.10 10.29
C ALA A 143 -0.20 5.91 8.83
N PHE A 144 -1.27 6.60 8.41
CA PHE A 144 -1.65 6.61 7.02
C PHE A 144 -0.66 7.48 6.22
N ILE A 145 -0.57 8.78 6.50
CA ILE A 145 0.20 9.75 5.67
C ILE A 145 1.66 9.34 5.44
N LEU A 146 2.30 8.80 6.47
CA LEU A 146 3.74 8.57 6.50
C LEU A 146 4.26 7.57 5.43
N PRO A 147 3.79 6.32 5.33
CA PRO A 147 4.24 5.38 4.30
C PRO A 147 3.87 5.78 2.87
N PHE A 148 2.78 6.50 2.68
CA PHE A 148 2.19 6.71 1.36
C PHE A 148 2.55 8.06 0.74
N SER A 149 3.01 9.03 1.53
CA SER A 149 3.56 10.27 1.01
C SER A 149 4.85 10.06 0.19
N ALA A 150 5.61 8.99 0.44
CA ALA A 150 6.90 8.77 -0.23
C ALA A 150 6.79 8.09 -1.61
N GLN A 151 5.91 7.09 -1.79
CA GLN A 151 5.80 6.32 -3.05
C GLN A 151 4.37 5.77 -3.25
N PHE A 152 3.48 6.54 -3.88
CA PHE A 152 2.10 6.11 -4.20
C PHE A 152 1.96 5.46 -5.60
N GLY A 153 3.07 5.12 -6.26
CA GLY A 153 3.10 4.86 -7.70
C GLY A 153 2.76 3.43 -8.15
N SER A 154 3.29 2.39 -7.50
CA SER A 154 3.58 1.16 -8.26
C SER A 154 2.92 -0.14 -7.80
N GLY A 155 2.44 -0.28 -6.56
CA GLY A 155 2.04 -1.61 -6.05
C GLY A 155 0.58 -2.02 -6.28
N LEU A 156 -0.35 -1.31 -5.64
CA LEU A 156 -1.75 -1.77 -5.47
C LEU A 156 -2.77 -1.06 -6.37
N GLY A 157 -2.39 0.05 -7.02
CA GLY A 157 -3.30 0.83 -7.85
C GLY A 157 -3.77 0.07 -9.09
N PHE A 158 -2.86 -0.66 -9.73
CA PHE A 158 -3.16 -1.41 -10.95
C PHE A 158 -4.13 -2.59 -10.73
N PRO A 159 -3.95 -3.48 -9.72
CA PRO A 159 -4.94 -4.51 -9.41
C PRO A 159 -6.36 -3.94 -9.23
N LEU A 160 -6.50 -2.81 -8.53
CA LEU A 160 -7.81 -2.18 -8.33
C LEU A 160 -8.41 -1.65 -9.64
N ARG A 161 -7.59 -1.14 -10.56
CA ARG A 161 -8.03 -0.72 -11.90
C ARG A 161 -8.51 -1.92 -12.72
N VAL A 162 -7.77 -3.04 -12.70
CA VAL A 162 -8.18 -4.28 -13.38
C VAL A 162 -9.52 -4.78 -12.85
N LEU A 163 -9.69 -4.82 -11.52
CA LEU A 163 -10.96 -5.22 -10.91
C LEU A 163 -12.10 -4.27 -11.28
N THR A 164 -11.84 -2.96 -11.34
CA THR A 164 -12.84 -1.97 -11.78
C THR A 164 -13.22 -2.19 -13.23
N ALA A 165 -12.25 -2.44 -14.12
CA ALA A 165 -12.49 -2.69 -15.54
C ALA A 165 -13.31 -3.96 -15.76
N GLN A 166 -12.99 -5.05 -15.05
CA GLN A 166 -13.77 -6.29 -15.08
C GLN A 166 -15.20 -6.09 -14.58
N ALA A 167 -15.39 -5.35 -13.49
CA ALA A 167 -16.73 -5.04 -12.98
C ALA A 167 -17.55 -4.21 -13.98
N VAL A 168 -16.94 -3.23 -14.63
CA VAL A 168 -17.59 -2.40 -15.67
C VAL A 168 -17.90 -3.23 -16.91
N GLU A 169 -16.99 -4.11 -17.35
CA GLU A 169 -17.23 -5.05 -18.45
C GLU A 169 -18.45 -5.94 -18.16
N HIS A 170 -18.53 -6.55 -16.98
CA HIS A 170 -19.69 -7.37 -16.60
C HIS A 170 -21.00 -6.57 -16.59
N LEU A 171 -20.95 -5.30 -16.16
CA LEU A 171 -22.13 -4.43 -16.17
C LEU A 171 -22.56 -4.06 -17.60
N LEU A 172 -21.60 -3.79 -18.50
CA LEU A 172 -21.86 -3.51 -19.91
C LEU A 172 -22.38 -4.74 -20.65
N ALA A 173 -21.85 -5.92 -20.35
CA ALA A 173 -22.33 -7.19 -20.88
C ALA A 173 -23.79 -7.46 -20.49
N ALA A 174 -24.18 -7.13 -19.24
CA ALA A 174 -25.56 -7.22 -18.79
C ALA A 174 -26.51 -6.27 -19.56
N TRP A 175 -25.98 -5.18 -20.12
CA TRP A 175 -26.72 -4.23 -20.96
C TRP A 175 -26.58 -4.53 -22.48
N GLN A 176 -26.09 -5.71 -22.85
CA GLN A 176 -25.86 -6.15 -24.24
C GLN A 176 -24.87 -5.27 -25.03
N VAL A 177 -24.04 -4.47 -24.34
CA VAL A 177 -22.90 -3.75 -24.94
C VAL A 177 -21.66 -4.63 -24.79
N SER A 178 -21.70 -5.84 -25.36
CA SER A 178 -20.66 -6.88 -25.19
C SER A 178 -19.41 -6.66 -26.07
N ALA A 179 -19.32 -5.53 -26.77
CA ALA A 179 -18.22 -5.25 -27.70
C ALA A 179 -16.98 -4.61 -27.03
N ILE A 180 -17.02 -4.34 -25.72
CA ILE A 180 -15.95 -3.61 -25.01
C ILE A 180 -15.33 -4.52 -23.96
N SER A 181 -14.06 -4.87 -24.15
CA SER A 181 -13.33 -5.73 -23.21
C SER A 181 -12.80 -4.94 -22.01
N SER A 182 -12.52 -5.62 -20.88
CA SER A 182 -11.78 -5.00 -19.78
C SER A 182 -10.42 -4.45 -20.21
N HIS A 183 -9.80 -5.00 -21.25
CA HIS A 183 -8.56 -4.49 -21.82
C HIS A 183 -8.73 -3.11 -22.44
N ASP A 184 -9.77 -2.91 -23.25
CA ASP A 184 -10.08 -1.61 -23.86
C ASP A 184 -10.41 -0.55 -22.80
N ILE A 185 -11.09 -0.98 -21.73
CA ILE A 185 -11.38 -0.11 -20.58
C ILE A 185 -10.09 0.29 -19.85
N ILE A 186 -9.13 -0.63 -19.69
CA ILE A 186 -7.82 -0.35 -19.08
C ILE A 186 -6.98 0.55 -19.99
N VAL A 187 -6.97 0.34 -21.31
CA VAL A 187 -6.28 1.23 -22.27
C VAL A 187 -6.87 2.63 -22.19
N LEU A 188 -8.20 2.75 -22.20
CA LEU A 188 -8.88 4.03 -22.07
C LEU A 188 -8.52 4.73 -20.74
N GLU A 189 -8.57 4.00 -19.62
CA GLU A 189 -8.26 4.57 -18.31
C GLU A 189 -6.78 4.94 -18.19
N ASN A 190 -5.85 4.12 -18.69
CA ASN A 190 -4.41 4.43 -18.65
C ASN A 190 -4.02 5.54 -19.63
N GLY A 191 -4.61 5.60 -20.82
CA GLY A 191 -4.38 6.65 -21.81
C GLY A 191 -4.84 8.02 -21.33
N ILE A 192 -5.92 8.06 -20.54
CA ILE A 192 -6.42 9.28 -19.89
C ILE A 192 -5.66 9.56 -18.57
N ALA A 193 -5.30 8.53 -17.81
CA ALA A 193 -4.65 8.66 -16.50
C ALA A 193 -3.13 8.90 -16.54
N HIS A 194 -2.46 8.79 -17.70
CA HIS A 194 -1.03 9.13 -17.79
C HIS A 194 -0.76 10.62 -17.51
N VAL A 195 -1.77 11.47 -17.67
CA VAL A 195 -1.71 12.90 -17.36
C VAL A 195 -2.16 13.21 -15.93
N ASP A 196 -3.01 12.37 -15.31
CA ASP A 196 -3.69 12.71 -14.06
C ASP A 196 -3.37 11.76 -12.88
N LEU A 197 -2.42 12.23 -12.06
CA LEU A 197 -2.01 11.61 -10.80
C LEU A 197 -3.14 11.28 -9.80
N PRO A 198 -4.30 11.96 -9.68
CA PRO A 198 -5.25 11.68 -8.58
C PRO A 198 -6.30 10.59 -8.89
N CYS A 199 -6.38 10.08 -10.12
CA CYS A 199 -7.54 9.31 -10.58
C CYS A 199 -7.45 7.77 -10.42
N SER A 200 -6.31 7.22 -9.97
CA SER A 200 -6.21 5.79 -9.65
C SER A 200 -7.07 5.51 -8.41
N GLY A 201 -8.08 4.65 -8.51
CA GLY A 201 -9.10 4.46 -7.45
C GLY A 201 -8.54 4.29 -6.03
N LEU A 202 -7.31 3.78 -5.91
CA LEU A 202 -6.59 3.64 -4.63
C LEU A 202 -6.33 4.98 -3.95
N LYS A 203 -5.94 6.02 -4.70
CA LYS A 203 -5.74 7.36 -4.15
C LYS A 203 -7.03 7.94 -3.59
N SER A 204 -8.17 7.72 -4.27
CA SER A 204 -9.47 8.19 -3.77
C SER A 204 -9.90 7.48 -2.48
N LEU A 205 -9.71 6.16 -2.38
CA LEU A 205 -9.97 5.39 -1.16
C LEU A 205 -9.10 5.88 0.00
N TRP A 206 -7.85 6.17 -0.31
CA TRP A 206 -6.86 6.65 0.62
C TRP A 206 -7.16 8.05 1.16
N THR A 207 -7.31 9.03 0.25
CA THR A 207 -7.65 10.41 0.62
C THR A 207 -9.02 10.48 1.29
N GLY A 208 -9.96 9.64 0.87
CA GLY A 208 -11.26 9.49 1.53
C GLY A 208 -11.15 8.95 2.96
N THR A 209 -10.25 7.99 3.21
CA THR A 209 -9.97 7.49 4.57
C THR A 209 -9.32 8.57 5.43
N LEU A 210 -8.36 9.32 4.89
CA LEU A 210 -7.76 10.47 5.57
C LEU A 210 -8.80 11.54 5.90
N PHE A 211 -9.68 11.87 4.95
CA PHE A 211 -10.78 12.79 5.18
C PHE A 211 -11.68 12.32 6.32
N LEU A 212 -12.08 11.04 6.32
CA LEU A 212 -12.94 10.50 7.39
C LEU A 212 -12.26 10.55 8.75
N LEU A 213 -10.96 10.21 8.83
CA LEU A 213 -10.18 10.31 10.08
C LEU A 213 -10.05 11.76 10.56
N ALA A 214 -9.79 12.70 9.65
CA ALA A 214 -9.71 14.13 9.95
C ALA A 214 -11.07 14.66 10.45
N ALA A 215 -12.17 14.33 9.78
CA ALA A 215 -13.51 14.71 10.20
C ALA A 215 -13.88 14.10 11.57
N THR A 216 -13.49 12.84 11.81
CA THR A 216 -13.68 12.17 13.09
C THR A 216 -12.95 12.90 14.22
N TRP A 217 -11.72 13.35 13.95
CA TRP A 217 -10.92 14.13 14.90
C TRP A 217 -11.53 15.51 15.16
N LEU A 218 -11.84 16.28 14.11
CA LEU A 218 -12.40 17.63 14.20
C LEU A 218 -13.75 17.66 14.92
N GLU A 219 -14.59 16.63 14.74
CA GLU A 219 -15.90 16.54 15.39
C GLU A 219 -15.91 15.79 16.72
N ALA A 220 -14.74 15.33 17.20
CA ALA A 220 -14.59 14.54 18.41
C ALA A 220 -15.53 13.31 18.46
N ARG A 221 -15.60 12.55 17.36
CA ARG A 221 -16.45 11.36 17.23
C ARG A 221 -15.78 10.12 17.84
N SER A 222 -16.57 9.22 18.40
CA SER A 222 -16.03 7.98 19.00
C SER A 222 -15.72 6.91 17.95
N LEU A 223 -14.54 6.30 18.02
CA LEU A 223 -14.12 5.17 17.16
C LEU A 223 -14.70 3.83 17.66
N GLY A 224 -16.01 3.65 17.51
CA GLY A 224 -16.72 2.40 17.85
C GLY A 224 -17.11 1.56 16.63
N VAL A 225 -17.90 0.50 16.85
CA VAL A 225 -18.44 -0.35 15.77
C VAL A 225 -19.25 0.46 14.75
N ARG A 226 -20.00 1.47 15.20
CA ARG A 226 -20.73 2.38 14.29
C ARG A 226 -19.80 3.14 13.37
N TRP A 227 -18.67 3.62 13.88
CA TRP A 227 -17.66 4.29 13.06
C TRP A 227 -17.04 3.31 12.06
N LEU A 228 -16.76 2.07 12.47
CA LEU A 228 -16.25 1.04 11.56
C LEU A 228 -17.22 0.74 10.42
N MET A 229 -18.53 0.68 10.69
CA MET A 229 -19.55 0.54 9.65
C MET A 229 -19.57 1.74 8.71
N VAL A 230 -19.43 2.97 9.23
CA VAL A 230 -19.31 4.18 8.40
C VAL A 230 -18.07 4.10 7.51
N TRP A 231 -16.90 3.75 8.07
CA TRP A 231 -15.67 3.57 7.31
C TRP A 231 -15.81 2.51 6.21
N ALA A 232 -16.36 1.34 6.51
CA ALA A 232 -16.59 0.29 5.52
C ALA A 232 -17.56 0.75 4.41
N THR A 233 -18.64 1.44 4.79
CA THR A 233 -19.60 2.02 3.83
C THR A 233 -18.93 3.09 2.96
N SER A 234 -18.09 3.94 3.53
CA SER A 234 -17.31 4.95 2.80
C SER A 234 -16.39 4.31 1.78
N LEU A 235 -15.66 3.25 2.13
CA LEU A 235 -14.80 2.52 1.19
C LEU A 235 -15.62 1.97 0.00
N LEU A 236 -16.74 1.32 0.29
CA LEU A 236 -17.63 0.81 -0.76
C LEU A 236 -18.14 1.93 -1.66
N LEU A 237 -18.51 3.07 -1.08
CA LEU A 237 -18.97 4.24 -1.82
C LEU A 237 -17.90 4.80 -2.76
N PHE A 238 -16.65 4.91 -2.32
CA PHE A 238 -15.54 5.36 -3.17
C PHE A 238 -15.27 4.37 -4.32
N VAL A 239 -15.30 3.06 -4.05
CA VAL A 239 -15.20 2.04 -5.11
C VAL A 239 -16.34 2.21 -6.12
N TRP A 240 -17.56 2.41 -5.63
CA TRP A 240 -18.76 2.51 -6.47
C TRP A 240 -18.76 3.76 -7.35
N VAL A 241 -18.39 4.92 -6.78
CA VAL A 241 -18.23 6.18 -7.53
C VAL A 241 -17.14 6.05 -8.60
N ASN A 242 -16.01 5.42 -8.27
CA ASN A 242 -14.95 5.20 -9.24
C ASN A 242 -15.42 4.28 -10.39
N MET A 243 -16.15 3.22 -10.07
CA MET A 243 -16.76 2.32 -11.06
C MET A 243 -17.75 3.06 -11.97
N LEU A 244 -18.63 3.89 -11.39
CA LEU A 244 -19.59 4.70 -12.14
C LEU A 244 -18.88 5.70 -13.07
N ARG A 245 -17.81 6.35 -12.60
CA ARG A 245 -17.00 7.25 -13.42
C ARG A 245 -16.44 6.52 -14.64
N VAL A 246 -15.81 5.37 -14.44
CA VAL A 246 -15.23 4.56 -15.53
C VAL A 246 -16.32 4.12 -16.51
N LEU A 247 -17.45 3.61 -16.01
CA LEU A 247 -18.59 3.23 -16.83
C LEU A 247 -19.06 4.38 -17.74
N LEU A 248 -19.27 5.57 -17.17
CA LEU A 248 -19.72 6.74 -17.92
C LEU A 248 -18.71 7.15 -19.01
N LEU A 249 -17.42 7.12 -18.71
CA LEU A 249 -16.38 7.43 -19.69
C LEU A 249 -16.34 6.42 -20.83
N VAL A 250 -16.53 5.14 -20.53
CA VAL A 250 -16.59 4.08 -21.53
C VAL A 250 -17.80 4.27 -22.43
N ILE A 251 -18.97 4.58 -21.88
CA ILE A 251 -20.18 4.87 -22.65
C ILE A 251 -19.97 6.09 -23.56
N ILE A 252 -19.46 7.21 -23.04
CA ILE A 252 -19.19 8.41 -23.84
C ILE A 252 -18.22 8.11 -24.98
N THR A 253 -17.18 7.33 -24.71
CA THR A 253 -16.14 7.04 -25.70
C THR A 253 -16.63 6.08 -26.78
N HIS A 254 -17.23 4.95 -26.38
CA HIS A 254 -17.50 3.84 -27.30
C HIS A 254 -18.94 3.88 -27.86
N VAL A 255 -19.92 4.27 -27.03
CA VAL A 255 -21.33 4.32 -27.46
C VAL A 255 -21.61 5.65 -28.17
N TRP A 256 -21.16 6.77 -27.61
CA TRP A 256 -21.38 8.09 -28.20
C TRP A 256 -20.29 8.53 -29.18
N LYS A 257 -19.17 7.79 -29.27
CA LYS A 257 -18.05 8.08 -30.18
C LYS A 257 -17.45 9.49 -29.99
N GLN A 258 -17.48 10.01 -28.76
CA GLN A 258 -17.00 11.35 -28.41
C GLN A 258 -15.82 11.29 -27.42
N PRO A 259 -14.63 10.82 -27.85
CA PRO A 259 -13.47 10.67 -26.95
C PRO A 259 -12.99 12.00 -26.35
N GLN A 260 -13.12 13.11 -27.08
CA GLN A 260 -12.74 14.44 -26.60
C GLN A 260 -13.59 14.88 -25.39
N ILE A 261 -14.90 14.58 -25.41
CA ILE A 261 -15.81 14.89 -24.30
C ILE A 261 -15.45 14.01 -23.08
N ALA A 262 -15.11 12.73 -23.30
CA ALA A 262 -14.68 11.85 -22.21
C ALA A 262 -13.42 12.37 -21.52
N GLN A 263 -12.44 12.88 -22.29
CA GLN A 263 -11.23 13.49 -21.72
C GLN A 263 -11.55 14.73 -20.87
N ILE A 264 -12.42 15.62 -21.36
CA ILE A 264 -12.82 16.83 -20.62
C ILE A 264 -13.60 16.48 -19.35
N LEU A 265 -14.50 15.50 -19.43
CA LEU A 265 -15.36 15.10 -18.31
C LEU A 265 -14.67 14.20 -17.29
N HIS A 266 -13.51 13.59 -17.62
CA HIS A 266 -12.82 12.67 -16.74
C HIS A 266 -12.54 13.27 -15.35
N VAL A 267 -11.90 14.45 -15.32
CA VAL A 267 -11.50 15.12 -14.07
C VAL A 267 -12.72 15.64 -13.30
N PRO A 268 -13.64 16.43 -13.90
CA PRO A 268 -14.83 16.92 -13.19
C PRO A 268 -15.69 15.79 -12.63
N LEU A 269 -15.92 14.72 -13.41
CA LEU A 269 -16.72 13.59 -12.97
C LEU A 269 -16.08 12.86 -11.79
N GLY A 270 -14.76 12.68 -11.82
CA GLY A 270 -14.00 12.14 -10.70
C GLY A 270 -14.09 13.02 -9.45
N LEU A 271 -13.94 14.34 -9.60
CA LEU A 271 -13.99 15.29 -8.50
C LEU A 271 -15.39 15.38 -7.87
N ILE A 272 -16.44 15.50 -8.68
CA ILE A 272 -17.84 15.55 -8.22
C ILE A 272 -18.17 14.26 -7.47
N GLY A 273 -17.81 13.12 -8.05
CA GLY A 273 -17.99 11.82 -7.40
C GLY A 273 -17.28 11.76 -6.05
N PHE A 274 -16.02 12.18 -5.99
CA PHE A 274 -15.23 12.18 -4.76
C PHE A 274 -15.82 13.11 -3.68
N ILE A 275 -16.19 14.34 -4.05
CA ILE A 275 -16.83 15.30 -3.13
C ILE A 275 -18.16 14.73 -2.63
N GLY A 276 -18.98 14.17 -3.51
CA GLY A 276 -20.24 13.53 -3.14
C GLY A 276 -20.04 12.36 -2.17
N ALA A 277 -19.03 11.52 -2.42
CA ALA A 277 -18.68 10.42 -1.53
C ALA A 277 -18.18 10.90 -0.16
N CYS A 278 -17.36 11.94 -0.12
CA CYS A 278 -16.91 12.58 1.12
C CYS A 278 -18.09 13.20 1.90
N ALA A 279 -18.98 13.93 1.22
CA ALA A 279 -20.16 14.53 1.83
C ALA A 279 -21.09 13.47 2.43
N LEU A 280 -21.37 12.38 1.70
CA LEU A 280 -22.20 11.30 2.22
C LEU A 280 -21.52 10.56 3.38
N SER A 281 -20.21 10.32 3.29
CA SER A 281 -19.42 9.75 4.38
C SER A 281 -19.48 10.61 5.64
N TRP A 282 -19.40 11.93 5.49
CA TRP A 282 -19.54 12.89 6.57
C TRP A 282 -20.96 12.90 7.17
N LEU A 283 -22.01 12.85 6.34
CA LEU A 283 -23.39 12.71 6.81
C LEU A 283 -23.61 11.40 7.58
N LEU A 284 -23.01 10.30 7.14
CA LEU A 284 -23.03 9.04 7.87
C LEU A 284 -22.27 9.13 9.19
N LEU A 285 -21.15 9.86 9.22
CA LEU A 285 -20.39 10.13 10.43
C LEU A 285 -21.22 10.90 11.49
N GLN A 286 -22.19 11.73 11.08
CA GLN A 286 -23.09 12.41 12.02
C GLN A 286 -23.89 11.45 12.91
N LYS A 287 -24.15 10.22 12.43
CA LYS A 287 -24.84 9.16 13.19
C LYS A 287 -23.94 8.49 14.23
N VAL A 288 -22.62 8.73 14.18
CA VAL A 288 -21.67 8.24 15.17
C VAL A 288 -21.75 9.14 16.41
N PRO A 289 -21.93 8.56 17.62
CA PRO A 289 -22.00 9.36 18.83
C PRO A 289 -20.73 10.20 19.02
N LYS A 290 -20.92 11.44 19.46
CA LYS A 290 -19.81 12.28 19.93
C LYS A 290 -19.24 11.65 21.19
N GLY A 291 -17.91 11.67 21.34
CA GLY A 291 -17.30 11.28 22.59
C GLY A 291 -17.85 12.19 23.69
N VAL A 292 -18.54 11.60 24.67
CA VAL A 292 -19.01 12.37 25.83
C VAL A 292 -17.77 12.97 26.49
N ARG A 293 -17.66 14.31 26.44
CA ARG A 293 -16.66 15.05 27.21
C ARG A 293 -17.02 14.82 28.67
N GLU A 294 -16.25 13.97 29.35
CA GLU A 294 -16.51 13.51 30.73
C GLU A 294 -16.64 14.65 31.76
N ASP A 295 -16.35 15.89 31.39
CA ASP A 295 -16.47 17.08 32.24
C ASP A 295 -17.91 17.38 32.71
N GLU A 296 -18.96 17.09 31.92
CA GLU A 296 -20.34 17.40 32.36
C GLU A 296 -20.97 16.33 33.27
N SER A 297 -20.47 15.09 33.23
CA SER A 297 -21.06 13.98 34.01
C SER A 297 -20.47 13.84 35.41
N ARG A 298 -19.26 14.38 35.64
CA ARG A 298 -18.62 14.38 36.97
C ARG A 298 -19.14 15.50 37.89
N GLY A 299 -19.67 16.60 37.35
CA GLY A 299 -20.23 17.70 38.12
C GLY A 299 -21.55 17.39 38.86
N LYS A 300 -22.25 16.31 38.50
CA LYS A 300 -23.56 15.94 39.11
C LYS A 300 -23.56 14.69 39.99
N ARG A 301 -22.47 13.91 40.04
CA ARG A 301 -22.40 12.67 40.86
C ARG A 301 -21.50 12.75 42.10
N SER A 302 -20.80 13.86 42.31
CA SER A 302 -19.92 14.03 43.48
C SER A 302 -20.62 14.41 44.79
N PHE A 303 -21.94 14.63 44.80
CA PHE A 303 -22.66 15.06 46.02
C PHE A 303 -23.37 13.94 46.80
N ILE A 304 -23.34 12.67 46.36
CA ILE A 304 -24.08 11.59 47.04
C ILE A 304 -23.22 10.32 47.18
N ILE A 305 -21.97 10.40 47.64
CA ILE A 305 -21.32 9.26 48.34
C ILE A 305 -20.33 9.84 49.36
N ALA A 306 -20.86 10.34 50.48
CA ALA A 306 -20.10 10.51 51.71
C ALA A 306 -20.15 9.20 52.53
N ASP A 307 -19.00 8.86 53.12
CA ASP A 307 -18.79 7.90 54.20
C ASP A 307 -19.12 6.42 54.01
N LYS A 308 -18.09 5.68 53.59
CA LYS A 308 -17.73 4.42 54.27
C LYS A 308 -16.22 4.19 54.22
N LYS A 309 -15.53 4.53 55.31
CA LYS A 309 -14.15 4.09 55.58
C LYS A 309 -14.15 2.56 55.71
N LEU A 310 -13.64 1.87 54.69
CA LEU A 310 -13.24 0.46 54.81
C LEU A 310 -11.75 0.39 55.15
N PRO A 311 -11.31 -0.61 55.95
CA PRO A 311 -9.94 -0.70 56.42
C PRO A 311 -8.98 -1.04 55.28
N LEU A 312 -7.82 -0.38 55.32
CA LEU A 312 -6.66 -0.57 54.44
C LEU A 312 -6.13 -2.00 54.56
N LEU A 313 -6.41 -2.83 53.55
CA LEU A 313 -5.66 -4.06 53.29
C LEU A 313 -4.35 -3.71 52.56
N PRO A 314 -3.21 -4.30 52.95
CA PRO A 314 -1.91 -4.01 52.37
C PRO A 314 -1.81 -4.50 50.91
N ASN A 315 -1.57 -3.53 50.02
CA ASN A 315 -0.81 -3.53 48.77
C ASN A 315 -0.51 -4.85 48.00
N SER A 316 -1.46 -5.77 47.82
CA SER A 316 -1.28 -6.95 46.94
C SER A 316 -1.43 -6.66 45.44
N LYS A 317 -1.82 -5.44 45.06
CA LYS A 317 -2.07 -5.05 43.66
C LYS A 317 -0.79 -4.76 42.87
N SER A 318 0.30 -4.33 43.50
CA SER A 318 1.58 -4.08 42.82
C SER A 318 2.28 -5.39 42.40
N GLN A 319 2.21 -6.42 43.25
CA GLN A 319 2.83 -7.73 42.98
C GLN A 319 2.14 -8.46 41.81
N ALA A 320 0.82 -8.35 41.68
CA ALA A 320 0.06 -8.90 40.55
C ALA A 320 0.30 -8.16 39.22
N GLN A 321 0.71 -6.88 39.25
CA GLN A 321 1.11 -6.13 38.06
C GLN A 321 2.53 -6.52 37.61
N ASN A 322 3.46 -6.70 38.54
CA ASN A 322 4.82 -7.16 38.23
C ASN A 322 4.85 -8.57 37.62
N LEU A 323 4.01 -9.49 38.09
CA LEU A 323 3.91 -10.82 37.50
C LEU A 323 3.43 -10.80 36.05
N LYS A 324 2.54 -9.87 35.68
CA LYS A 324 2.02 -9.75 34.31
C LYS A 324 3.03 -9.09 33.36
N LEU A 325 3.89 -8.21 33.85
CA LEU A 325 4.96 -7.59 33.06
C LEU A 325 6.03 -8.62 32.66
N ALA A 326 6.34 -9.54 33.58
CA ALA A 326 7.31 -10.61 33.38
C ALA A 326 6.95 -11.56 32.21
N TRP A 327 5.67 -11.70 31.86
CA TRP A 327 5.23 -12.53 30.72
C TRP A 327 5.26 -11.78 29.38
N ILE A 328 5.14 -10.46 29.36
CA ILE A 328 5.08 -9.70 28.11
C ILE A 328 6.45 -9.55 27.48
N LEU A 329 7.48 -9.36 28.32
CA LEU A 329 8.85 -9.22 27.86
C LEU A 329 9.32 -10.42 27.00
N PRO A 330 9.19 -11.69 27.45
CA PRO A 330 9.58 -12.84 26.62
C PRO A 330 8.73 -12.93 25.35
N VAL A 331 7.42 -12.62 25.41
CA VAL A 331 6.56 -12.61 24.20
C VAL A 331 7.05 -11.58 23.18
N VAL A 332 7.37 -10.36 23.61
CA VAL A 332 7.87 -9.29 22.72
C VAL A 332 9.25 -9.67 22.16
N ILE A 333 10.13 -10.28 22.97
CA ILE A 333 11.42 -10.79 22.51
C ILE A 333 11.23 -11.91 21.47
N THR A 334 10.37 -12.89 21.74
CA THR A 334 10.07 -13.97 20.78
C THR A 334 9.52 -13.40 19.48
N LEU A 335 8.55 -12.48 19.54
CA LEU A 335 8.02 -11.82 18.35
C LEU A 335 9.09 -11.01 17.61
N ALA A 336 9.99 -10.34 18.34
CA ALA A 336 11.09 -9.60 17.73
C ALA A 336 12.06 -10.54 17.00
N LEU A 337 12.42 -11.68 17.60
CA LEU A 337 13.25 -12.70 16.98
C LEU A 337 12.57 -13.31 15.74
N VAL A 338 11.28 -13.66 15.85
CA VAL A 338 10.49 -14.16 14.72
C VAL A 338 10.37 -13.11 13.61
N ALA A 339 10.24 -11.82 13.96
CA ALA A 339 10.22 -10.74 12.98
C ALA A 339 11.56 -10.58 12.24
N GLN A 340 12.69 -11.00 12.83
CA GLN A 340 13.98 -11.03 12.14
C GLN A 340 14.17 -12.26 11.25
N LEU A 341 13.39 -13.32 11.46
CA LEU A 341 13.36 -14.44 10.53
C LEU A 341 12.85 -13.91 9.20
N LYS A 342 13.78 -13.69 8.27
CA LYS A 342 13.42 -13.49 6.88
C LYS A 342 12.68 -14.76 6.44
N PRO A 343 11.52 -14.66 5.77
CA PRO A 343 11.02 -15.79 5.01
C PRO A 343 12.21 -16.32 4.22
N SER A 344 12.41 -17.64 4.18
CA SER A 344 13.43 -18.24 3.33
C SER A 344 13.17 -17.71 1.91
N GLN A 345 13.83 -16.63 1.55
CA GLN A 345 14.07 -16.27 0.19
C GLN A 345 14.97 -17.42 -0.20
N ILE A 346 14.36 -18.46 -0.77
CA ILE A 346 15.09 -19.39 -1.63
C ILE A 346 16.02 -18.48 -2.42
N ASN A 347 17.31 -18.78 -2.43
CA ASN A 347 18.31 -18.03 -3.18
C ASN A 347 18.01 -18.17 -4.67
N THR A 348 16.86 -17.68 -5.10
CA THR A 348 16.59 -17.27 -6.46
C THR A 348 17.51 -16.07 -6.64
N SER A 349 18.74 -16.32 -7.04
CA SER A 349 19.50 -15.30 -7.73
C SER A 349 18.64 -14.89 -8.92
N ALA A 350 18.49 -13.58 -9.15
CA ALA A 350 17.98 -13.12 -10.44
C ALA A 350 18.79 -13.84 -11.53
N ILE A 351 18.08 -14.41 -12.49
CA ILE A 351 18.70 -15.22 -13.55
C ILE A 351 19.83 -14.40 -14.15
N ALA A 352 20.98 -15.03 -14.34
CA ALA A 352 22.10 -14.41 -15.05
C ALA A 352 21.63 -13.90 -16.43
N THR A 353 22.38 -12.95 -17.00
CA THR A 353 22.14 -12.39 -18.34
C THR A 353 21.63 -13.46 -19.30
N ILE A 354 20.44 -13.23 -19.87
CA ILE A 354 19.83 -14.16 -20.80
C ILE A 354 20.68 -14.16 -22.07
N ASN A 355 21.21 -15.34 -22.41
CA ASN A 355 21.97 -15.51 -23.64
C ASN A 355 20.99 -15.64 -24.80
N LEU A 356 20.93 -14.59 -25.63
CA LEU A 356 20.13 -14.61 -26.84
C LEU A 356 20.74 -15.61 -27.85
N PRO A 357 19.89 -16.32 -28.61
CA PRO A 357 20.35 -17.32 -29.57
C PRO A 357 21.10 -16.65 -30.73
N GLN A 358 22.11 -17.35 -31.25
CA GLN A 358 23.00 -16.84 -32.32
C GLN A 358 22.27 -16.48 -33.63
N GLN A 359 21.06 -17.01 -33.83
CA GLN A 359 20.22 -16.73 -34.98
C GLN A 359 19.64 -15.30 -34.95
N MET A 360 19.59 -14.68 -33.77
CA MET A 360 19.13 -13.32 -33.58
C MET A 360 20.34 -12.38 -33.51
N VAL A 361 20.46 -11.46 -34.47
CA VAL A 361 21.45 -10.40 -34.38
C VAL A 361 20.95 -9.41 -33.35
N SER A 362 21.63 -9.32 -32.21
CA SER A 362 21.20 -8.48 -31.09
C SER A 362 22.28 -7.52 -30.63
N GLU A 363 21.93 -6.24 -30.49
CA GLU A 363 22.82 -5.22 -29.93
C GLU A 363 22.22 -4.67 -28.63
N PRO A 364 22.95 -4.66 -27.51
CA PRO A 364 22.46 -4.09 -26.26
C PRO A 364 22.29 -2.57 -26.42
N ILE A 365 21.12 -2.05 -26.03
CA ILE A 365 20.81 -0.62 -26.07
C ILE A 365 20.47 -0.12 -24.65
N PRO A 366 20.80 1.14 -24.33
CA PRO A 366 20.47 1.69 -23.01
C PRO A 366 18.95 1.83 -22.82
N LEU A 367 18.50 1.64 -21.58
CA LEU A 367 17.13 1.95 -21.17
C LEU A 367 16.86 3.45 -21.35
N THR A 368 15.66 3.80 -21.81
CA THR A 368 15.23 5.20 -21.86
C THR A 368 15.04 5.76 -20.45
N LYS A 369 14.99 7.09 -20.29
CA LYS A 369 14.73 7.71 -18.97
C LYS A 369 13.40 7.25 -18.35
N ALA A 370 12.37 7.06 -19.18
CA ALA A 370 11.07 6.57 -18.74
C ALA A 370 11.18 5.12 -18.24
N GLU A 371 11.88 4.25 -18.97
CA GLU A 371 12.14 2.87 -18.56
C GLU A 371 12.98 2.80 -17.28
N GLN A 372 14.06 3.58 -17.17
CA GLN A 372 14.89 3.64 -15.96
C GLN A 372 14.06 4.01 -14.73
N SER A 373 13.19 5.02 -14.84
CA SER A 373 12.33 5.44 -13.73
C SER A 373 11.38 4.34 -13.22
N LEU A 374 11.04 3.35 -14.05
CA LEU A 374 10.22 2.20 -13.68
C LEU A 374 11.03 1.11 -12.95
N PHE A 375 12.35 1.10 -13.12
CA PHE A 375 13.27 0.12 -12.54
C PHE A 375 14.21 0.68 -11.46
N ASP A 376 14.15 1.99 -11.16
CA ASP A 376 14.92 2.68 -10.12
C ASP A 376 14.61 2.24 -8.66
N ASN A 377 13.92 1.10 -8.47
CA ASN A 377 13.52 0.58 -7.17
C ASN A 377 14.66 -0.23 -6.50
N PRO A 378 14.91 -0.08 -5.18
CA PRO A 378 15.95 -0.79 -4.41
C PRO A 378 15.98 -2.32 -4.48
N THR A 379 15.01 -2.99 -5.11
CA THR A 379 15.02 -4.45 -5.32
C THR A 379 15.84 -4.90 -6.53
N HIS A 380 16.54 -3.99 -7.22
CA HIS A 380 17.48 -4.24 -8.32
C HIS A 380 16.99 -5.30 -9.34
N PRO A 381 15.91 -5.04 -10.10
CA PRO A 381 15.60 -5.86 -11.27
C PRO A 381 16.78 -5.82 -12.26
N ILE A 382 17.13 -6.97 -12.85
CA ILE A 382 18.06 -6.99 -13.98
C ILE A 382 17.21 -6.74 -15.23
N ALA A 383 17.15 -5.46 -15.63
CA ALA A 383 16.50 -5.01 -16.86
C ALA A 383 17.56 -4.90 -17.96
N GLN A 384 17.36 -5.65 -19.04
CA GLN A 384 18.24 -5.67 -20.20
C GLN A 384 17.42 -5.37 -21.45
N LYS A 385 17.92 -4.46 -22.29
CA LYS A 385 17.25 -4.05 -23.51
C LYS A 385 18.17 -4.27 -24.70
N TRP A 386 17.63 -4.86 -25.75
CA TRP A 386 18.35 -5.13 -26.98
C TRP A 386 17.57 -4.60 -28.17
N ARG A 387 18.31 -4.10 -29.15
CA ARG A 387 17.87 -4.08 -30.54
C ARG A 387 18.01 -5.50 -31.08
N PHE A 388 17.04 -5.97 -31.85
CA PHE A 388 17.12 -7.29 -32.47
C PHE A 388 16.74 -7.26 -33.94
N GLU A 389 17.34 -8.17 -34.70
CA GLU A 389 16.96 -8.54 -36.06
C GLU A 389 16.91 -10.08 -36.13
N LEU A 390 15.80 -10.62 -36.65
CA LEU A 390 15.56 -12.05 -36.83
C LEU A 390 14.76 -12.27 -38.11
N GLY A 391 15.42 -12.68 -39.19
CA GLY A 391 14.78 -12.75 -40.51
C GLY A 391 14.40 -11.34 -40.99
N GLU A 392 13.13 -11.14 -41.36
CA GLU A 392 12.60 -9.81 -41.72
C GLU A 392 12.08 -9.01 -40.51
N LEU A 393 12.06 -9.61 -39.31
CA LEU A 393 11.64 -8.93 -38.10
C LEU A 393 12.78 -8.10 -37.51
N SER A 394 12.51 -6.82 -37.30
CA SER A 394 13.37 -5.93 -36.53
C SER A 394 12.59 -5.24 -35.43
N GLY A 395 13.27 -4.94 -34.32
CA GLY A 395 12.62 -4.31 -33.19
C GLY A 395 13.53 -4.06 -32.00
N SER A 396 12.91 -3.77 -30.86
CA SER A 396 13.58 -3.72 -29.57
C SER A 396 12.88 -4.62 -28.57
N MET A 397 13.66 -5.31 -27.74
CA MET A 397 13.16 -6.21 -26.73
C MET A 397 13.73 -5.81 -25.37
N LEU A 398 12.85 -5.64 -24.41
CA LEU A 398 13.15 -5.44 -23.00
C LEU A 398 12.85 -6.74 -22.26
N VAL A 399 13.87 -7.28 -21.60
CA VAL A 399 13.70 -8.42 -20.70
C VAL A 399 14.05 -7.99 -19.29
N VAL A 400 13.14 -8.28 -18.36
CA VAL A 400 13.31 -7.96 -16.95
C VAL A 400 13.22 -9.24 -16.16
N THR A 401 14.26 -9.50 -15.36
CA THR A 401 14.28 -10.60 -14.42
C THR A 401 14.21 -10.05 -13.01
N THR A 402 13.28 -10.59 -12.22
CA THR A 402 13.18 -10.26 -10.80
C THR A 402 12.52 -11.38 -10.03
N THR A 403 12.92 -11.48 -8.77
CA THR A 403 12.36 -12.36 -7.75
C THR A 403 11.22 -11.71 -6.98
N THR A 404 10.97 -10.41 -7.22
CA THR A 404 9.94 -9.64 -6.54
C THR A 404 8.85 -9.29 -7.52
N TRP A 405 7.60 -9.29 -7.07
CA TRP A 405 6.50 -8.84 -7.92
C TRP A 405 6.55 -7.32 -8.17
N HIS A 406 7.05 -6.56 -7.19
CA HIS A 406 7.15 -5.09 -7.18
C HIS A 406 7.97 -4.49 -8.32
N ALA A 407 8.92 -5.24 -8.88
CA ALA A 407 9.81 -4.73 -9.92
C ALA A 407 9.33 -4.98 -11.35
N HIS A 408 8.18 -5.66 -11.54
CA HIS A 408 7.47 -5.60 -12.82
C HIS A 408 6.32 -4.62 -12.72
N HIS A 409 6.06 -3.95 -13.83
CA HIS A 409 4.89 -3.15 -14.07
C HIS A 409 4.21 -3.69 -15.34
N PRO A 410 2.96 -3.29 -15.63
CA PRO A 410 2.35 -3.57 -16.92
C PRO A 410 3.22 -3.01 -18.06
N PRO A 411 3.69 -3.82 -19.02
CA PRO A 411 4.62 -3.37 -20.05
C PRO A 411 4.08 -2.28 -20.97
N GLU A 412 2.75 -2.15 -21.08
CA GLU A 412 2.11 -1.04 -21.79
C GLU A 412 2.54 0.33 -21.25
N LEU A 413 2.87 0.44 -19.95
CA LEU A 413 3.35 1.69 -19.35
C LEU A 413 4.73 2.11 -19.89
N CYS A 414 5.59 1.16 -20.28
CA CYS A 414 6.86 1.49 -20.93
C CYS A 414 6.62 2.11 -22.31
N PHE A 415 5.70 1.56 -23.10
CA PHE A 415 5.40 2.08 -24.43
C PHE A 415 4.81 3.49 -24.33
N VAL A 416 3.84 3.68 -23.43
CA VAL A 416 3.25 5.00 -23.18
C VAL A 416 4.29 5.99 -22.65
N GLY A 417 5.16 5.58 -21.71
CA GLY A 417 6.24 6.44 -21.20
C GLY A 417 7.29 6.81 -22.25
N ASN A 418 7.45 6.00 -23.29
CA ASN A 418 8.25 6.31 -24.47
C ASN A 418 7.50 7.16 -25.52
N GLY A 419 6.31 7.66 -25.20
CA GLY A 419 5.49 8.48 -26.08
C GLY A 419 4.70 7.70 -27.13
N LEU A 420 4.58 6.38 -26.98
CA LEU A 420 3.79 5.55 -27.89
C LEU A 420 2.32 5.53 -27.46
N LYS A 421 1.43 5.76 -28.41
CA LYS A 421 -0.01 5.56 -28.21
C LYS A 421 -0.33 4.07 -28.34
N VAL A 422 -1.07 3.53 -27.37
CA VAL A 422 -1.63 2.17 -27.41
C VAL A 422 -3.05 2.26 -27.95
N ASP A 423 -3.30 1.67 -29.12
CA ASP A 423 -4.59 1.74 -29.80
C ASP A 423 -5.49 0.55 -29.46
N GLY A 424 -4.89 -0.62 -29.24
CA GLY A 424 -5.60 -1.84 -28.90
C GLY A 424 -4.72 -2.85 -28.19
N MET A 425 -5.33 -3.68 -27.37
CA MET A 425 -4.66 -4.76 -26.65
C MET A 425 -5.51 -6.02 -26.64
N GLU A 426 -4.94 -7.14 -27.04
CA GLU A 426 -5.65 -8.42 -27.11
C GLU A 426 -4.80 -9.57 -26.57
N ARG A 427 -5.46 -10.58 -26.00
CA ARG A 427 -4.80 -11.82 -25.59
C ARG A 427 -4.60 -12.71 -26.82
N LYS A 428 -3.38 -13.17 -27.08
CA LYS A 428 -3.07 -14.08 -28.17
C LYS A 428 -2.19 -15.23 -27.71
N GLN A 429 -2.49 -16.40 -28.25
CA GLN A 429 -1.59 -17.54 -28.18
C GLN A 429 -0.64 -17.45 -29.38
N LEU A 430 0.61 -17.06 -29.14
CA LEU A 430 1.61 -16.95 -30.21
C LEU A 430 2.12 -18.34 -30.61
N THR A 431 2.41 -19.16 -29.60
CA THR A 431 2.82 -20.57 -29.75
C THR A 431 2.02 -21.43 -28.77
N PRO A 432 2.02 -22.76 -28.88
CA PRO A 432 1.37 -23.63 -27.88
C PRO A 432 1.80 -23.33 -26.44
N GLU A 433 3.04 -22.89 -26.25
CA GLU A 433 3.68 -22.59 -24.95
C GLU A 433 3.58 -21.12 -24.53
N VAL A 434 3.37 -20.19 -25.47
CA VAL A 434 3.42 -18.74 -25.23
C VAL A 434 2.05 -18.10 -25.34
N MET A 435 1.45 -17.84 -24.18
CA MET A 435 0.31 -16.93 -24.04
C MET A 435 0.82 -15.51 -23.81
N ALA A 436 0.59 -14.63 -24.79
CA ALA A 436 1.09 -13.26 -24.77
C ALA A 436 -0.04 -12.23 -24.90
N ARG A 437 0.29 -11.00 -24.49
CA ARG A 437 -0.48 -9.81 -24.85
C ARG A 437 0.04 -9.30 -26.18
N TRP A 438 -0.86 -9.02 -27.12
CA TRP A 438 -0.56 -8.34 -28.37
C TRP A 438 -1.09 -6.91 -28.31
N LEU A 439 -0.32 -5.95 -28.79
CA LEU A 439 -0.64 -4.52 -28.77
C LEU A 439 -0.51 -3.95 -30.18
N SER A 440 -1.51 -3.16 -30.57
CA SER A 440 -1.45 -2.27 -31.73
C SER A 440 -1.08 -0.86 -31.25
N LEU A 441 -0.08 -0.26 -31.87
CA LEU A 441 0.50 1.01 -31.45
C LEU A 441 0.56 2.02 -32.60
N GLN A 442 0.51 3.31 -32.26
CA GLN A 442 0.64 4.44 -33.20
C GLN A 442 -0.33 4.38 -34.39
N ASP A 443 -1.62 4.28 -34.11
CA ASP A 443 -2.70 4.09 -35.07
C ASP A 443 -2.48 2.86 -35.97
N GLY A 444 -1.97 1.77 -35.38
CA GLY A 444 -1.69 0.52 -36.07
C GLY A 444 -0.46 0.53 -36.98
N LYS A 445 0.45 1.50 -36.82
CA LYS A 445 1.73 1.52 -37.56
C LYS A 445 2.78 0.60 -36.95
N LEU A 446 2.68 0.33 -35.66
CA LEU A 446 3.61 -0.49 -34.90
C LEU A 446 2.83 -1.60 -34.20
N SER A 447 3.54 -2.68 -33.90
CA SER A 447 3.02 -3.76 -33.08
C SER A 447 3.97 -4.07 -31.93
N ALA A 448 3.42 -4.52 -30.81
CA ALA A 448 4.21 -4.96 -29.67
C ALA A 448 3.59 -6.19 -29.03
N THR A 449 4.41 -6.95 -28.32
CA THR A 449 3.94 -8.09 -27.54
C THR A 449 4.67 -8.20 -26.22
N TYR A 450 3.99 -8.71 -25.20
CA TYR A 450 4.63 -9.04 -23.94
C TYR A 450 4.05 -10.28 -23.30
N TRP A 451 4.85 -10.95 -22.48
CA TRP A 451 4.41 -12.03 -21.62
C TRP A 451 5.32 -12.14 -20.39
N PHE A 452 4.85 -12.88 -19.39
CA PHE A 452 5.60 -13.31 -18.24
C PHE A 452 5.85 -14.80 -18.35
N GLN A 453 7.08 -15.24 -18.11
CA GLN A 453 7.49 -16.63 -18.18
C GLN A 453 8.12 -17.09 -16.88
N SER A 454 7.74 -18.29 -16.45
CA SER A 454 8.37 -19.07 -15.38
C SER A 454 8.70 -20.46 -15.91
N THR A 455 9.36 -21.31 -15.11
CA THR A 455 9.74 -22.68 -15.50
C THR A 455 8.57 -23.58 -15.89
N GLN A 456 7.34 -23.24 -15.49
CA GLN A 456 6.18 -24.13 -15.60
C GLN A 456 5.06 -23.54 -16.47
N GLN A 457 5.06 -22.23 -16.71
CA GLN A 457 3.93 -21.53 -17.32
C GLN A 457 4.31 -20.18 -17.90
N THR A 458 3.54 -19.74 -18.89
CA THR A 458 3.51 -18.38 -19.40
C THR A 458 2.18 -17.70 -19.06
N THR A 459 2.18 -16.39 -18.87
CA THR A 459 0.97 -15.61 -18.69
C THR A 459 1.13 -14.20 -19.25
N ASP A 460 0.06 -13.67 -19.83
CA ASP A 460 -0.10 -12.30 -20.31
C ASP A 460 -0.74 -11.39 -19.23
N SER A 461 -1.01 -11.93 -18.04
CA SER A 461 -1.72 -11.25 -16.97
C SER A 461 -0.79 -10.92 -15.80
N PHE A 462 -0.52 -9.63 -15.64
CA PHE A 462 0.22 -9.11 -14.49
C PHE A 462 -0.43 -9.49 -13.14
N LEU A 463 -1.77 -9.51 -13.09
CA LEU A 463 -2.52 -9.88 -11.89
C LEU A 463 -2.34 -11.36 -11.54
N SER A 464 -2.36 -12.24 -12.56
CA SER A 464 -2.12 -13.68 -12.36
C SER A 464 -0.73 -13.91 -11.76
N ARG A 465 0.27 -13.15 -12.22
CA ARG A 465 1.61 -13.20 -11.64
C ARG A 465 1.65 -12.71 -10.19
N ILE A 466 0.96 -11.62 -9.83
CA ILE A 466 0.89 -11.16 -8.43
C ILE A 466 0.28 -12.25 -7.55
N TRP A 467 -0.84 -12.85 -7.98
CA TRP A 467 -1.47 -13.93 -7.23
C TRP A 467 -0.57 -15.16 -7.13
N ASP A 468 0.10 -15.53 -8.21
CA ASP A 468 1.07 -16.61 -8.17
C ASP A 468 2.22 -16.33 -7.23
N TYR A 469 2.72 -15.10 -7.12
CA TYR A 469 3.73 -14.75 -6.12
C TYR A 469 3.20 -14.87 -4.68
N VAL A 470 1.95 -14.43 -4.45
CA VAL A 470 1.31 -14.50 -3.13
C VAL A 470 1.05 -15.95 -2.70
N ILE A 471 0.70 -16.84 -3.63
CA ILE A 471 0.37 -18.25 -3.37
C ILE A 471 1.63 -19.14 -3.43
N HIS A 472 2.52 -18.89 -4.39
CA HIS A 472 3.70 -19.68 -4.73
C HIS A 472 4.93 -18.75 -4.85
N ARG A 473 5.62 -18.51 -3.74
CA ARG A 473 6.77 -17.59 -3.63
C ARG A 473 8.02 -18.01 -4.42
N ASP A 474 7.99 -19.20 -5.02
CA ASP A 474 9.19 -19.92 -5.44
C ASP A 474 9.48 -19.80 -6.95
N LYS A 475 8.73 -18.96 -7.68
CA LYS A 475 8.85 -18.84 -9.13
C LYS A 475 9.68 -17.62 -9.52
N ASN A 476 10.83 -17.86 -10.16
CA ASN A 476 11.50 -16.86 -10.97
C ASN A 476 10.62 -16.51 -12.16
N TRP A 477 10.36 -15.21 -12.32
CA TRP A 477 9.59 -14.70 -13.43
C TRP A 477 10.48 -13.81 -14.30
N VAL A 478 10.39 -14.05 -15.60
CA VAL A 478 10.98 -13.21 -16.63
C VAL A 478 9.86 -12.50 -17.37
N MET A 479 9.90 -11.17 -17.38
CA MET A 479 9.02 -10.37 -18.22
C MET A 479 9.72 -10.11 -19.54
N VAL A 480 9.06 -10.44 -20.64
CA VAL A 480 9.50 -10.10 -22.00
C VAL A 480 8.55 -9.06 -22.55
N SER A 481 9.10 -7.98 -23.10
CA SER A 481 8.35 -6.95 -23.82
C SER A 481 9.08 -6.62 -25.11
N ALA A 482 8.47 -6.91 -26.25
CA ALA A 482 9.02 -6.68 -27.57
C ALA A 482 8.20 -5.62 -28.32
N LEU A 483 8.88 -4.64 -28.89
CA LEU A 483 8.35 -3.63 -29.81
C LEU A 483 8.92 -3.90 -31.20
N PHE A 484 8.06 -4.11 -32.18
CA PHE A 484 8.45 -4.29 -33.57
C PHE A 484 8.46 -2.94 -34.29
N ASP A 485 9.39 -2.76 -35.22
CA ASP A 485 9.55 -1.51 -35.99
C ASP A 485 8.46 -1.28 -37.03
N SER A 486 7.66 -2.30 -37.30
CA SER A 486 6.51 -2.23 -38.19
C SER A 486 5.33 -3.02 -37.62
N TYR A 487 4.17 -2.83 -38.22
CA TYR A 487 2.98 -3.59 -37.85
C TYR A 487 3.07 -5.01 -38.41
N HIS A 488 2.90 -5.99 -37.52
CA HIS A 488 2.79 -7.39 -37.88
C HIS A 488 1.46 -7.98 -37.37
N TYR A 489 1.08 -9.11 -37.94
CA TYR A 489 -0.02 -9.92 -37.41
C TYR A 489 0.53 -10.97 -36.44
N PRO A 490 -0.18 -11.26 -35.33
CA PRO A 490 0.27 -12.24 -34.33
C PRO A 490 0.37 -13.66 -34.89
N GLU A 491 -0.33 -13.94 -35.99
CA GLU A 491 -0.36 -15.26 -36.63
C GLU A 491 0.82 -15.49 -37.60
N ASN A 492 1.60 -14.46 -37.90
CA ASN A 492 2.76 -14.53 -38.80
C ASN A 492 3.76 -15.57 -38.30
N SER A 493 4.24 -16.44 -39.20
CA SER A 493 5.24 -17.46 -38.91
C SER A 493 6.51 -16.90 -38.30
N GLU A 494 6.93 -15.68 -38.68
CA GLU A 494 8.12 -15.05 -38.11
C GLU A 494 7.91 -14.66 -36.64
N ILE A 495 6.71 -14.17 -36.28
CA ILE A 495 6.37 -13.83 -34.89
C ILE A 495 6.34 -15.09 -34.04
N LYS A 496 5.83 -16.21 -34.59
CA LYS A 496 5.86 -17.51 -33.91
C LYS A 496 7.29 -17.98 -33.71
N ALA A 497 8.13 -17.89 -34.75
CA ALA A 497 9.55 -18.24 -34.66
C ALA A 497 10.27 -17.39 -33.61
N PHE A 498 10.03 -16.07 -33.60
CA PHE A 498 10.54 -15.16 -32.57
C PHE A 498 10.11 -15.59 -31.16
N ALA A 499 8.81 -15.83 -30.95
CA ALA A 499 8.26 -16.20 -29.66
C ALA A 499 8.82 -17.53 -29.15
N THR A 500 8.92 -18.56 -30.01
CA THR A 500 9.55 -19.85 -29.68
C THR A 500 11.03 -19.66 -29.30
N THR A 501 11.76 -18.91 -30.12
CA THR A 501 13.19 -18.65 -29.93
C THR A 501 13.49 -17.98 -28.59
N ILE A 502 12.72 -16.96 -28.22
CA ILE A 502 12.88 -16.28 -26.94
C ILE A 502 12.42 -17.16 -25.77
N TYR A 503 11.29 -17.87 -25.93
CA TYR A 503 10.78 -18.78 -24.91
C TYR A 503 11.83 -19.84 -24.53
N GLU A 504 12.45 -20.49 -25.51
CA GLU A 504 13.49 -21.50 -25.29
C GLU A 504 14.75 -20.91 -24.65
N ALA A 505 15.18 -19.71 -25.06
CA ALA A 505 16.32 -19.04 -24.45
C ALA A 505 16.10 -18.73 -22.96
N ILE A 506 14.89 -18.30 -22.60
CA ILE A 506 14.50 -18.02 -21.22
C ILE A 506 14.34 -19.31 -20.42
N ASP A 507 13.69 -20.34 -20.98
CA ASP A 507 13.50 -21.63 -20.31
C ASP A 507 14.83 -22.31 -20.01
N ASN A 508 15.77 -22.28 -20.95
CA ASN A 508 17.14 -22.77 -20.74
C ASN A 508 17.87 -21.99 -19.65
N SER A 509 17.63 -20.69 -19.54
CA SER A 509 18.25 -19.84 -18.50
C SER A 509 17.62 -20.11 -17.13
N LEU A 510 16.30 -20.28 -17.07
CA LEU A 510 15.53 -20.62 -15.86
C LEU A 510 15.84 -22.02 -15.31
N LYS A 511 16.16 -22.99 -16.17
CA LYS A 511 16.55 -24.35 -15.76
C LYS A 511 17.98 -24.46 -15.21
N ARG A 512 18.82 -23.45 -15.48
CA ARG A 512 20.23 -23.41 -15.04
C ARG A 512 20.42 -22.71 -13.69
N THR A 513 19.40 -22.00 -13.20
CA THR A 513 19.31 -21.45 -11.83
C THR A 513 18.69 -22.46 -10.90
#